data_AF-A0A850A5Q3-F1
#
_entry.id   AF-A0A850A5Q3-F1
#
_cell.length_a   1.000
_cell.length_b   1.000
_cell.length_c   1.000
_cell.angle_alpha   90.00
_cell.angle_beta   90.00
_cell.angle_gamma   90.00
#
_symmetry.space_group_name_H-M   'P 1'
#
loop_
_entity.id
_entity.type
_entity.pdbx_description
1 polymer ?
#
loop_
_entity_poly.entity_id
_entity_poly.type
_entity_poly.pdbx_seq_one_letter_code
_entity_poly.pdbx_strand_id
1 'polypeptide(L)'
;MKLSPEITEITPEWEILLRQIGLPLEKTDADEPLDPAKIAVLIVSNRQPVSAARQRIRDYVEGGGAALIEADLAKTIFGTATRRRFIKYLNPADEALFAGAGLCDLPPARRRVAQGAEYLPDQSGLKTLAAARVGKGTALILPAGFCAALRSYQSRRKNFPGLAGERFPSERVSRAARGSIRRIIQNALKYLYHSRGLPFLRLWPIPEGAATAFGFRVDTDFGAREAVKELYRVCRDYEIPAAWFVETQSCADWVEEYAAMQGQEIGYHCYRHRVFPDYRGNREDIEKGLAILRRAGIEPRGYAAPFGEWRPVLGKAVQDLGFQYSSEFAAGYDDLPFYPWLGERLAPEGDAFSTVLQVPIHPVSIGRLRVAGYREPEKMAEYYRQVIIEKIIQQEPVFFYHHPGHRHFEVIARVFQKIRERNIPVLSPGEYARWWKKRGALHWEAHFENGQLKFASKGGDAPVWVCAAFPGGEIYLAPIAAKTFDQARRLDPPEEKSLLQRDARLLRKYHWRMLASDILWAYGKWKR
;
A
#
# COMPACT_ATOMS: atom_id res chain seq x y z
N MET A 1 -22.77 -13.46 16.04
CA MET A 1 -21.35 -13.13 16.29
C MET A 1 -21.00 -11.85 15.57
N LYS A 2 -20.44 -10.84 16.26
CA LYS A 2 -19.90 -9.64 15.59
C LYS A 2 -18.57 -9.98 14.93
N LEU A 3 -18.37 -9.53 13.70
CA LEU A 3 -17.19 -9.88 12.91
C LEU A 3 -16.09 -8.82 12.90
N SER A 4 -16.32 -7.63 13.48
CA SER A 4 -15.25 -6.65 13.67
C SER A 4 -14.17 -7.21 14.61
N PRO A 5 -12.88 -7.05 14.29
CA PRO A 5 -11.83 -7.36 15.26
C PRO A 5 -11.81 -6.27 16.32
N GLU A 6 -11.56 -6.65 17.57
CA GLU A 6 -11.30 -5.68 18.64
C GLU A 6 -9.79 -5.52 18.83
N ILE A 7 -9.35 -4.32 19.21
CA ILE A 7 -7.94 -4.00 19.43
C ILE A 7 -7.70 -3.37 20.81
N THR A 8 -6.65 -3.82 21.51
CA THR A 8 -6.38 -3.35 22.87
C THR A 8 -5.88 -1.90 22.93
N GLU A 9 -5.20 -1.44 21.89
CA GLU A 9 -4.77 -0.05 21.71
C GLU A 9 -4.65 0.31 20.22
N ILE A 10 -5.32 1.38 19.78
CA ILE A 10 -5.19 1.86 18.40
C ILE A 10 -3.90 2.70 18.31
N THR A 11 -2.81 2.06 17.90
CA THR A 11 -1.55 2.76 17.61
C THR A 11 -1.57 3.29 16.17
N PRO A 12 -0.71 4.27 15.80
CA PRO A 12 -0.70 4.79 14.44
C PRO A 12 -0.48 3.73 13.35
N GLU A 13 0.31 2.70 13.64
CA GLU A 13 0.57 1.60 12.70
C GLU A 13 -0.67 0.73 12.46
N TRP A 14 -1.45 0.49 13.52
CA TRP A 14 -2.69 -0.27 13.43
C TRP A 14 -3.82 0.52 12.79
N GLU A 15 -3.90 1.83 13.04
CA GLU A 15 -4.85 2.70 12.33
C GLU A 15 -4.60 2.68 10.82
N ILE A 16 -3.34 2.82 10.37
CA ILE A 16 -2.97 2.68 8.95
C ILE A 16 -3.41 1.32 8.41
N LEU A 17 -3.03 0.22 9.08
CA LEU A 17 -3.29 -1.14 8.61
C LEU A 17 -4.79 -1.43 8.49
N LEU A 18 -5.56 -1.16 9.55
CA LEU A 18 -6.98 -1.49 9.58
C LEU A 18 -7.78 -0.65 8.59
N ARG A 19 -7.47 0.65 8.43
CA ARG A 19 -8.10 1.50 7.40
C ARG A 19 -7.75 1.05 5.97
N GLN A 20 -6.49 0.67 5.73
CA GLN A 20 -6.07 0.15 4.42
C GLN A 20 -6.79 -1.16 4.08
N ILE A 21 -6.77 -2.13 5.00
CA ILE A 21 -7.44 -3.43 4.82
C ILE A 21 -8.96 -3.20 4.65
N GLY A 22 -9.52 -2.22 5.35
CA GLY A 22 -10.94 -1.90 5.34
C GLY A 22 -11.68 -2.60 6.47
N LEU A 23 -11.12 -2.61 7.68
CA LEU A 23 -11.72 -3.17 8.88
C LEU A 23 -12.20 -2.03 9.79
N PRO A 24 -13.29 -2.22 10.57
CA PRO A 24 -13.70 -1.28 11.60
C PRO A 24 -12.61 -1.09 12.67
N LEU A 25 -12.51 0.12 13.22
CA LEU A 25 -11.59 0.47 14.30
C LEU A 25 -12.34 0.39 15.64
N GLU A 26 -12.27 -0.76 16.30
CA GLU A 26 -13.00 -1.00 17.55
C GLU A 26 -12.02 -1.30 18.68
N LYS A 27 -11.90 -0.37 19.62
CA LYS A 27 -11.06 -0.56 20.80
C LYS A 27 -11.81 -1.38 21.84
N THR A 28 -11.13 -2.33 22.48
CA THR A 28 -11.69 -3.08 23.62
C THR A 28 -12.01 -2.14 24.78
N ASP A 29 -13.08 -2.42 25.51
CA ASP A 29 -13.34 -1.78 26.79
C ASP A 29 -12.31 -2.25 27.86
N ALA A 30 -11.75 -1.30 28.60
CA ALA A 30 -10.74 -1.57 29.61
C ALA A 30 -11.32 -2.27 30.86
N ASP A 31 -12.62 -2.17 31.07
CA ASP A 31 -13.30 -2.65 32.27
C ASP A 31 -14.19 -3.88 32.00
N GLU A 32 -14.57 -4.13 30.74
CA GLU A 32 -15.38 -5.30 30.40
C GLU A 32 -14.55 -6.60 30.22
N PRO A 33 -15.09 -7.77 30.59
CA PRO A 33 -14.49 -9.05 30.26
C PRO A 33 -14.40 -9.29 28.74
N LEU A 34 -13.29 -9.86 28.29
CA LEU A 34 -13.13 -10.27 26.90
C LEU A 34 -13.77 -11.66 26.69
N ASP A 35 -14.87 -11.71 25.94
CA ASP A 35 -15.67 -12.93 25.73
C ASP A 35 -15.44 -13.53 24.33
N PRO A 36 -14.87 -14.76 24.22
CA PRO A 36 -14.76 -15.46 22.95
C PRO A 36 -16.08 -15.59 22.19
N ALA A 37 -17.23 -15.70 22.85
CA ALA A 37 -18.53 -15.80 22.18
C ALA A 37 -18.98 -14.49 21.49
N LYS A 38 -18.36 -13.36 21.83
CA LYS A 38 -18.72 -12.02 21.31
C LYS A 38 -17.65 -11.43 20.40
N ILE A 39 -16.38 -11.64 20.72
CA ILE A 39 -15.24 -11.07 20.01
C ILE A 39 -14.72 -12.10 19.02
N ALA A 40 -14.73 -11.81 17.72
CA ALA A 40 -14.26 -12.75 16.69
C ALA A 40 -12.73 -12.93 16.70
N VAL A 41 -11.99 -11.82 16.70
CA VAL A 41 -10.52 -11.80 16.76
C VAL A 41 -10.07 -10.61 17.60
N LEU A 42 -9.06 -10.82 18.45
CA LEU A 42 -8.45 -9.78 19.26
C LEU A 42 -7.07 -9.42 18.70
N ILE A 43 -6.82 -8.14 18.44
CA ILE A 43 -5.52 -7.60 18.11
C ILE A 43 -4.88 -7.05 19.39
N VAL A 44 -3.78 -7.67 19.81
CA VAL A 44 -3.08 -7.29 21.04
C VAL A 44 -1.92 -6.36 20.69
N SER A 45 -2.15 -5.06 20.86
CA SER A 45 -1.25 -3.98 20.44
C SER A 45 -0.77 -3.08 21.58
N ASN A 46 -1.46 -3.07 22.73
CA ASN A 46 -1.02 -2.35 23.91
C ASN A 46 0.39 -2.82 24.31
N ARG A 47 1.36 -1.91 24.27
CA ARG A 47 2.79 -2.23 24.46
C ARG A 47 3.16 -2.47 25.91
N GLN A 48 2.38 -1.95 26.85
CA GLN A 48 2.62 -2.05 28.29
C GLN A 48 1.32 -2.35 29.04
N PRO A 49 0.69 -3.51 28.77
CA PRO A 49 -0.55 -3.86 29.46
C PRO A 49 -0.26 -4.04 30.95
N VAL A 50 -1.13 -3.50 31.80
CA VAL A 50 -1.12 -3.75 33.24
C VAL A 50 -1.49 -5.21 33.54
N SER A 51 -1.20 -5.69 34.76
CA SER A 51 -1.41 -7.09 35.14
C SER A 51 -2.82 -7.60 34.84
N ALA A 52 -3.85 -6.84 35.23
CA ALA A 52 -5.26 -7.19 34.98
C ALA A 52 -5.58 -7.34 33.49
N ALA A 53 -5.07 -6.43 32.64
CA ALA A 53 -5.24 -6.51 31.19
C ALA A 53 -4.55 -7.74 30.59
N ARG A 54 -3.36 -8.12 31.09
CA ARG A 54 -2.67 -9.35 30.66
C ARG A 54 -3.50 -10.58 30.99
N GLN A 55 -4.07 -10.64 32.18
CA GLN A 55 -4.90 -11.76 32.61
C GLN A 55 -6.16 -11.88 31.75
N ARG A 56 -6.89 -10.78 31.53
CA ARG A 56 -8.07 -10.77 30.64
C ARG A 56 -7.76 -11.28 29.23
N ILE A 57 -6.63 -10.83 28.64
CA ILE A 57 -6.20 -11.30 27.31
C ILE A 57 -5.88 -12.79 27.35
N ARG A 58 -5.20 -13.26 28.40
CA ARG A 58 -4.90 -14.68 28.60
C ARG A 58 -6.17 -15.51 28.68
N ASP A 59 -7.10 -15.13 29.56
CA ASP A 59 -8.36 -15.84 29.78
C ASP A 59 -9.19 -15.92 28.50
N TYR A 60 -9.25 -14.84 27.72
CA TYR A 60 -9.92 -14.82 26.42
C TYR A 60 -9.35 -15.88 25.46
N VAL A 61 -8.02 -15.94 25.30
CA VAL A 61 -7.42 -16.93 24.39
C VAL A 61 -7.57 -18.33 24.97
N GLU A 62 -7.28 -18.55 26.25
CA GLU A 62 -7.43 -19.86 26.91
C GLU A 62 -8.87 -20.39 26.82
N GLY A 63 -9.86 -19.49 26.86
CA GLY A 63 -11.29 -19.78 26.71
C GLY A 63 -11.76 -20.13 25.31
N GLY A 64 -10.92 -20.01 24.27
CA GLY A 64 -11.29 -20.32 22.87
C GLY A 64 -11.17 -19.16 21.89
N GLY A 65 -10.72 -17.99 22.35
CA GLY A 65 -10.52 -16.82 21.52
C GLY A 65 -9.38 -16.97 20.51
N ALA A 66 -9.39 -16.10 19.50
CA ALA A 66 -8.29 -15.97 18.54
C ALA A 66 -7.61 -14.60 18.69
N ALA A 67 -6.27 -14.58 18.72
CA ALA A 67 -5.51 -13.36 18.92
C ALA A 67 -4.34 -13.18 17.93
N LEU A 68 -4.13 -11.95 17.47
CA LEU A 68 -2.94 -11.52 16.74
C LEU A 68 -2.05 -10.69 17.68
N ILE A 69 -0.79 -11.09 17.85
CA ILE A 69 0.10 -10.52 18.87
C ILE A 69 1.55 -10.51 18.41
N GLU A 70 2.37 -9.57 18.89
CA GLU A 70 3.83 -9.58 18.66
C GLU A 70 4.58 -10.32 19.79
N ALA A 71 5.74 -10.90 19.47
CA ALA A 71 6.49 -11.80 20.34
C ALA A 71 6.89 -11.21 21.72
N ASP A 72 7.08 -9.89 21.83
CA ASP A 72 7.35 -9.25 23.12
C ASP A 72 6.13 -9.33 24.07
N LEU A 73 4.94 -9.10 23.52
CA LEU A 73 3.68 -9.20 24.29
C LEU A 73 3.31 -10.66 24.55
N ALA A 74 3.49 -11.55 23.57
CA ALA A 74 3.24 -12.98 23.77
C ALA A 74 4.13 -13.58 24.87
N LYS A 75 5.40 -13.16 24.95
CA LYS A 75 6.29 -13.54 26.05
C LYS A 75 5.71 -13.11 27.40
N THR A 76 5.27 -11.87 27.51
CA THR A 76 4.78 -11.28 28.77
C THR A 76 3.42 -11.82 29.18
N ILE A 77 2.52 -12.04 28.22
CA ILE A 77 1.14 -12.46 28.47
C ILE A 77 1.05 -13.98 28.62
N PHE A 78 1.61 -14.74 27.69
CA PHE A 78 1.47 -16.21 27.63
C PHE A 78 2.68 -16.97 28.18
N GLY A 79 3.80 -16.29 28.48
CA GLY A 79 5.04 -16.96 28.86
C GLY A 79 5.77 -17.57 27.67
N THR A 80 5.45 -17.18 26.43
CA THR A 80 6.03 -17.75 25.22
C THR A 80 7.55 -17.64 25.23
N ALA A 81 8.24 -18.77 25.02
CA ALA A 81 9.68 -18.79 24.85
C ALA A 81 10.06 -18.02 23.58
N THR A 82 11.11 -17.20 23.66
CA THR A 82 11.52 -16.35 22.53
C THR A 82 13.03 -16.28 22.38
N ARG A 83 13.49 -15.89 21.20
CA ARG A 83 14.90 -15.60 20.91
C ARG A 83 15.04 -14.30 20.12
N ARG A 84 16.19 -13.64 20.24
CA ARG A 84 16.51 -12.46 19.43
C ARG A 84 17.20 -12.89 18.15
N ARG A 85 16.79 -12.30 17.02
CA ARG A 85 17.43 -12.49 15.72
C ARG A 85 17.53 -11.18 14.97
N PHE A 86 18.58 -11.02 14.17
CA PHE A 86 18.65 -9.90 13.25
C PHE A 86 17.81 -10.22 12.01
N ILE A 87 16.85 -9.36 11.66
CA ILE A 87 15.94 -9.59 10.53
C ILE A 87 16.02 -8.39 9.58
N LYS A 88 16.27 -8.67 8.30
CA LYS A 88 16.30 -7.68 7.21
C LYS A 88 15.06 -7.76 6.33
N TYR A 89 14.58 -8.97 6.09
CA TYR A 89 13.38 -9.22 5.30
C TYR A 89 12.76 -10.56 5.72
N LEU A 90 11.48 -10.72 5.41
CA LEU A 90 10.78 -12.00 5.45
C LEU A 90 10.45 -12.42 4.02
N ASN A 91 10.50 -13.72 3.74
CA ASN A 91 10.21 -14.28 2.43
C ASN A 91 9.03 -15.24 2.48
N PRO A 92 7.78 -14.77 2.28
CA PRO A 92 6.60 -15.62 2.27
C PRO A 92 6.51 -16.57 1.05
N ALA A 93 7.51 -16.58 0.16
CA ALA A 93 7.52 -17.44 -1.01
C ALA A 93 7.30 -18.90 -0.59
N ASP A 94 6.41 -19.57 -1.32
CA ASP A 94 6.00 -20.97 -1.14
C ASP A 94 5.11 -21.28 0.07
N GLU A 95 4.70 -20.27 0.86
CA GLU A 95 3.76 -20.47 1.98
C GLU A 95 2.32 -20.21 1.54
N ALA A 96 1.49 -21.26 1.49
CA ALA A 96 0.07 -21.14 1.13
C ALA A 96 -0.68 -20.11 2.01
N LEU A 97 -0.37 -20.08 3.32
CA LEU A 97 -0.97 -19.17 4.29
C LEU A 97 -0.72 -17.68 3.97
N PHE A 98 0.48 -17.37 3.48
CA PHE A 98 0.91 -16.00 3.18
C PHE A 98 1.14 -15.78 1.68
N ALA A 99 0.50 -16.61 0.85
CA ALA A 99 0.54 -16.51 -0.58
C ALA A 99 0.14 -15.09 -1.03
N GLY A 100 0.84 -14.57 -2.03
CA GLY A 100 0.58 -13.24 -2.57
C GLY A 100 1.14 -12.07 -1.73
N ALA A 101 1.72 -12.29 -0.54
CA ALA A 101 2.29 -11.21 0.27
C ALA A 101 3.60 -10.63 -0.29
N GLY A 102 4.32 -11.38 -1.12
CA GLY A 102 5.59 -10.97 -1.71
C GLY A 102 6.72 -10.77 -0.68
N LEU A 103 7.94 -10.52 -1.17
CA LEU A 103 9.09 -10.28 -0.29
C LEU A 103 8.81 -9.07 0.63
N CYS A 104 9.00 -9.25 1.94
CA CYS A 104 8.70 -8.24 2.94
C CYS A 104 10.00 -7.66 3.52
N ASP A 105 10.52 -6.60 2.91
CA ASP A 105 11.63 -5.86 3.50
C ASP A 105 11.22 -5.13 4.79
N LEU A 106 12.06 -5.22 5.81
CA LEU A 106 11.91 -4.51 7.07
C LEU A 106 13.12 -3.61 7.30
N PRO A 107 12.99 -2.52 8.07
CA PRO A 107 14.14 -1.85 8.65
C PRO A 107 15.00 -2.88 9.42
N PRO A 108 16.30 -3.03 9.10
CA PRO A 108 17.17 -4.02 9.74
C PRO A 108 17.25 -3.79 11.24
N ALA A 109 16.86 -4.80 12.02
CA ALA A 109 16.84 -4.71 13.48
C ALA A 109 17.01 -6.08 14.12
N ARG A 110 17.49 -6.11 15.37
CA ARG A 110 17.37 -7.29 16.23
C ARG A 110 15.96 -7.35 16.79
N ARG A 111 15.19 -8.36 16.41
CA ARG A 111 13.80 -8.56 16.78
C ARG A 111 13.66 -9.81 17.63
N ARG A 112 12.73 -9.79 18.57
CA ARG A 112 12.31 -10.99 19.29
C ARG A 112 11.39 -11.81 18.40
N VAL A 113 11.58 -13.11 18.42
CA VAL A 113 10.85 -14.11 17.63
C VAL A 113 10.44 -15.24 18.57
N ALA A 114 9.21 -15.75 18.42
CA ALA A 114 8.76 -16.93 19.17
C ALA A 114 9.62 -18.16 18.85
N GLN A 115 9.93 -18.96 19.86
CA GLN A 115 10.40 -20.31 19.63
C GLN A 115 9.22 -21.15 19.10
N GLY A 116 9.48 -22.10 18.21
CA GLY A 116 8.42 -22.81 17.48
C GLY A 116 7.75 -21.99 16.37
N ALA A 117 8.42 -20.96 15.83
CA ALA A 117 7.96 -20.30 14.61
C ALA A 117 7.99 -21.27 13.42
N GLU A 118 6.95 -21.22 12.59
CA GLU A 118 6.67 -22.16 11.48
C GLU A 118 6.53 -21.46 10.13
N TYR A 119 6.24 -20.15 10.14
CA TYR A 119 5.96 -19.37 8.95
C TYR A 119 6.91 -18.18 8.79
N LEU A 120 6.88 -17.56 7.61
CA LEU A 120 7.62 -16.35 7.24
C LEU A 120 9.13 -16.48 7.50
N PRO A 121 9.88 -17.24 6.68
CA PRO A 121 11.32 -17.37 6.83
C PRO A 121 12.02 -16.02 6.68
N ASP A 122 13.01 -15.77 7.54
CA ASP A 122 13.91 -14.62 7.43
C ASP A 122 14.98 -14.85 6.34
N GLN A 123 15.92 -13.91 6.22
CA GLN A 123 17.01 -14.01 5.24
C GLN A 123 17.93 -15.22 5.40
N SER A 124 17.87 -15.92 6.53
CA SER A 124 18.63 -17.14 6.81
C SER A 124 17.77 -18.39 6.62
N GLY A 125 16.54 -18.25 6.13
CA GLY A 125 15.58 -19.35 5.96
C GLY A 125 14.88 -19.76 7.26
N LEU A 126 15.16 -19.10 8.39
CA LEU A 126 14.58 -19.47 9.67
C LEU A 126 13.21 -18.81 9.84
N LYS A 127 12.19 -19.61 10.15
CA LYS A 127 10.81 -19.15 10.38
C LYS A 127 10.71 -18.15 11.53
N THR A 128 9.77 -17.21 11.43
CA THR A 128 9.65 -16.05 12.33
C THR A 128 8.25 -15.79 12.89
N LEU A 129 7.21 -16.41 12.33
CA LEU A 129 5.84 -16.34 12.85
C LEU A 129 5.43 -17.71 13.40
N ALA A 130 4.80 -17.74 14.58
CA ALA A 130 4.30 -18.97 15.21
C ALA A 130 2.77 -18.96 15.28
N ALA A 131 2.15 -20.12 15.07
CA ALA A 131 0.74 -20.35 15.39
C ALA A 131 0.65 -21.16 16.68
N ALA A 132 0.47 -20.50 17.81
CA ALA A 132 0.47 -21.13 19.12
C ALA A 132 -0.94 -21.49 19.57
N ARG A 133 -1.12 -22.71 20.08
CA ARG A 133 -2.30 -23.08 20.86
C ARG A 133 -2.12 -22.61 22.29
N VAL A 134 -3.08 -21.87 22.81
CA VAL A 134 -3.09 -21.40 24.21
C VAL A 134 -4.44 -21.78 24.79
N GLY A 135 -4.47 -22.78 25.68
CA GLY A 135 -5.71 -23.42 26.12
C GLY A 135 -6.55 -23.91 24.93
N LYS A 136 -7.81 -23.44 24.85
CA LYS A 136 -8.75 -23.76 23.76
C LYS A 136 -8.69 -22.77 22.58
N GLY A 137 -7.85 -21.74 22.65
CA GLY A 137 -7.76 -20.71 21.60
C GLY A 137 -6.45 -20.75 20.82
N THR A 138 -6.30 -19.77 19.94
CA THR A 138 -5.20 -19.69 18.97
C THR A 138 -4.59 -18.29 19.00
N ALA A 139 -3.26 -18.22 19.09
CA ALA A 139 -2.51 -16.97 18.97
C ALA A 139 -1.55 -17.02 17.79
N LEU A 140 -1.69 -16.10 16.83
CA LEU A 140 -0.65 -15.87 15.83
C LEU A 140 0.36 -14.86 16.36
N ILE A 141 1.61 -15.29 16.47
CA ILE A 141 2.68 -14.53 17.11
C ILE A 141 3.68 -14.02 16.05
N LEU A 142 3.62 -12.72 15.79
CA LEU A 142 4.51 -12.01 14.87
C LEU A 142 5.87 -11.68 15.50
N PRO A 143 6.93 -11.45 14.70
CA PRO A 143 8.17 -10.87 15.20
C PRO A 143 7.92 -9.52 15.88
N ALA A 144 8.66 -9.23 16.95
CA ALA A 144 8.52 -7.95 17.64
C ALA A 144 8.86 -6.74 16.76
N GLY A 145 8.05 -5.70 16.88
CA GLY A 145 8.16 -4.45 16.12
C GLY A 145 7.91 -4.61 14.62
N PHE A 146 7.24 -5.69 14.20
CA PHE A 146 6.89 -5.94 12.81
C PHE A 146 6.01 -4.81 12.27
N CYS A 147 4.92 -4.47 12.97
CA CYS A 147 4.04 -3.36 12.57
C CYS A 147 4.73 -1.99 12.71
N ALA A 148 5.63 -1.83 13.68
CA ALA A 148 6.39 -0.59 13.89
C ALA A 148 7.24 -0.18 12.68
N ALA A 149 7.53 -1.11 11.75
CA ALA A 149 8.21 -0.82 10.48
C ALA A 149 7.46 0.20 9.61
N LEU A 150 6.13 0.32 9.76
CA LEU A 150 5.31 1.29 9.02
C LEU A 150 5.61 2.74 9.40
N ARG A 151 6.23 3.01 10.55
CA ARG A 151 6.67 4.38 10.91
C ARG A 151 7.95 4.81 10.18
N SER A 152 8.61 3.91 9.46
CA SER A 152 9.83 4.22 8.73
C SER A 152 9.54 4.74 7.33
N TYR A 153 10.03 5.95 7.04
CA TYR A 153 10.01 6.57 5.71
C TYR A 153 11.41 6.65 5.08
N GLN A 154 12.34 5.82 5.55
CA GLN A 154 13.66 5.74 4.94
C GLN A 154 13.55 5.14 3.55
N SER A 155 14.16 5.74 2.54
CA SER A 155 14.25 5.14 1.20
C SER A 155 15.51 4.28 1.02
N ARG A 156 15.46 3.29 0.14
CA ARG A 156 16.65 2.60 -0.41
C ARG A 156 16.38 2.13 -1.82
N ARG A 157 17.43 1.92 -2.62
CA ARG A 157 17.29 1.23 -3.90
C ARG A 157 16.99 -0.26 -3.66
N LYS A 158 16.02 -0.78 -4.41
CA LYS A 158 15.58 -2.19 -4.38
C LYS A 158 15.43 -2.71 -5.79
N ASN A 159 15.68 -4.00 -5.99
CA ASN A 159 15.26 -4.68 -7.21
C ASN A 159 13.79 -5.08 -7.09
N PHE A 160 13.12 -5.09 -8.24
CA PHE A 160 11.76 -5.54 -8.45
C PHE A 160 11.77 -6.83 -9.28
N PRO A 161 10.78 -7.72 -9.13
CA PRO A 161 10.67 -8.92 -9.94
C PRO A 161 10.81 -8.59 -11.44
N GLY A 162 11.47 -9.45 -12.22
CA GLY A 162 11.66 -9.27 -13.66
C GLY A 162 11.31 -10.54 -14.44
N LEU A 163 11.24 -10.43 -15.78
CA LEU A 163 10.99 -11.59 -16.64
C LEU A 163 12.15 -12.58 -16.59
N ALA A 164 11.87 -13.84 -16.90
CA ALA A 164 12.90 -14.88 -16.95
C ALA A 164 13.99 -14.55 -17.98
N GLY A 165 15.26 -14.76 -17.59
CA GLY A 165 16.43 -14.42 -18.41
C GLY A 165 16.77 -12.93 -18.44
N GLU A 166 15.89 -12.06 -17.96
CA GLU A 166 16.11 -10.61 -17.90
C GLU A 166 16.66 -10.19 -16.53
N ARG A 167 17.37 -9.06 -16.51
CA ARG A 167 17.82 -8.46 -15.25
C ARG A 167 16.67 -7.76 -14.56
N PHE A 168 16.70 -7.74 -13.23
CA PHE A 168 15.66 -7.11 -12.44
C PHE A 168 15.76 -5.58 -12.51
N PRO A 169 14.68 -4.86 -12.82
CA PRO A 169 14.66 -3.40 -12.69
C PRO A 169 14.80 -3.02 -11.22
N SER A 170 15.30 -1.81 -10.97
CA SER A 170 15.49 -1.33 -9.60
C SER A 170 15.05 0.10 -9.44
N GLU A 171 14.53 0.48 -8.28
CA GLU A 171 14.19 1.88 -7.96
C GLU A 171 14.42 2.21 -6.48
N ARG A 172 14.64 3.48 -6.16
CA ARG A 172 14.66 4.03 -4.80
C ARG A 172 13.25 4.20 -4.30
N VAL A 173 12.90 3.40 -3.29
CA VAL A 173 11.55 3.34 -2.73
C VAL A 173 11.63 3.19 -1.21
N SER A 174 10.48 3.19 -0.52
CA SER A 174 10.39 2.92 0.92
C SER A 174 11.19 1.67 1.31
N ARG A 175 11.99 1.77 2.37
CA ARG A 175 12.78 0.66 2.91
C ARG A 175 11.88 -0.43 3.47
N ALA A 176 10.84 -0.07 4.21
CA ALA A 176 9.81 -1.00 4.63
C ALA A 176 8.88 -1.32 3.45
N ALA A 177 8.65 -2.60 3.19
CA ALA A 177 7.69 -3.06 2.17
C ALA A 177 6.27 -3.01 2.75
N ARG A 178 5.69 -1.80 2.84
CA ARG A 178 4.39 -1.54 3.49
C ARG A 178 3.27 -2.44 2.96
N GLY A 179 3.17 -2.59 1.64
CA GLY A 179 2.19 -3.49 1.03
C GLY A 179 2.39 -4.95 1.40
N SER A 180 3.62 -5.43 1.54
CA SER A 180 3.88 -6.80 2.00
C SER A 180 3.52 -6.98 3.49
N ILE A 181 3.80 -5.98 4.33
CA ILE A 181 3.39 -5.96 5.74
C ILE A 181 1.86 -6.04 5.83
N ARG A 182 1.12 -5.18 5.13
CA ARG A 182 -0.34 -5.20 5.10
C ARG A 182 -0.90 -6.55 4.67
N ARG A 183 -0.39 -7.13 3.58
CA ARG A 183 -0.86 -8.45 3.09
C ARG A 183 -0.59 -9.58 4.10
N ILE A 184 0.55 -9.56 4.79
CA ILE A 184 0.85 -10.51 5.88
C ILE A 184 -0.17 -10.35 7.01
N ILE A 185 -0.44 -9.13 7.45
CA ILE A 185 -1.43 -8.86 8.51
C ILE A 185 -2.83 -9.30 8.07
N GLN A 186 -3.25 -8.96 6.85
CA GLN A 186 -4.54 -9.36 6.30
C GLN A 186 -4.69 -10.89 6.27
N ASN A 187 -3.66 -11.61 5.83
CA ASN A 187 -3.66 -13.08 5.80
C ASN A 187 -3.63 -13.69 7.21
N ALA A 188 -2.91 -13.08 8.16
CA ALA A 188 -2.91 -13.50 9.56
C ALA A 188 -4.29 -13.33 10.20
N LEU A 189 -4.96 -12.19 9.97
CA LEU A 189 -6.33 -11.99 10.43
C LEU A 189 -7.25 -13.01 9.79
N LYS A 190 -7.23 -13.17 8.46
CA LYS A 190 -8.03 -14.18 7.75
C LYS A 190 -7.89 -15.57 8.36
N TYR A 191 -6.66 -16.00 8.64
CA TYR A 191 -6.39 -17.27 9.31
C TYR A 191 -7.04 -17.38 10.69
N LEU A 192 -6.96 -16.32 11.50
CA LEU A 192 -7.54 -16.33 12.85
C LEU A 192 -9.07 -16.44 12.80
N TYR A 193 -9.74 -15.75 11.87
CA TYR A 193 -11.19 -15.91 11.66
C TYR A 193 -11.52 -17.34 11.24
N HIS A 194 -10.80 -17.88 10.25
CA HIS A 194 -11.02 -19.23 9.74
C HIS A 194 -10.76 -20.31 10.80
N SER A 195 -9.78 -20.09 11.69
CA SER A 195 -9.49 -21.00 12.82
C SER A 195 -10.67 -21.14 13.80
N ARG A 196 -11.64 -20.22 13.72
CA ARG A 196 -12.87 -20.19 14.50
C ARG A 196 -14.13 -20.52 13.69
N GLY A 197 -13.97 -20.95 12.44
CA GLY A 197 -15.11 -21.20 11.53
C GLY A 197 -15.85 -19.93 11.10
N LEU A 198 -15.24 -18.76 11.26
CA LEU A 198 -15.86 -17.47 10.90
C LEU A 198 -15.32 -16.98 9.55
N PRO A 199 -16.14 -16.30 8.73
CA PRO A 199 -15.66 -15.63 7.53
C PRO A 199 -14.83 -14.38 7.88
N PHE A 200 -13.84 -14.07 7.05
CA PHE A 200 -13.06 -12.83 7.15
C PHE A 200 -13.63 -11.79 6.19
N LEU A 201 -14.01 -10.62 6.72
CA LEU A 201 -14.61 -9.54 5.95
C LEU A 201 -13.71 -8.32 5.87
N ARG A 202 -13.79 -7.59 4.76
CA ARG A 202 -13.10 -6.31 4.57
C ARG A 202 -13.78 -5.46 3.51
N LEU A 203 -13.64 -4.14 3.58
CA LEU A 203 -14.02 -3.26 2.47
C LEU A 203 -13.13 -3.53 1.25
N TRP A 204 -13.75 -3.75 0.10
CA TRP A 204 -13.09 -3.93 -1.18
C TRP A 204 -12.30 -2.67 -1.57
N PRO A 205 -11.06 -2.80 -2.08
CA PRO A 205 -10.20 -1.65 -2.36
C PRO A 205 -10.33 -1.14 -3.80
N ILE A 206 -11.26 -1.69 -4.59
CA ILE A 206 -11.50 -1.27 -5.99
C ILE A 206 -12.93 -0.74 -6.11
N PRO A 207 -13.17 0.34 -6.87
CA PRO A 207 -14.52 0.82 -7.17
C PRO A 207 -15.39 -0.25 -7.83
N GLU A 208 -16.70 -0.19 -7.55
CA GLU A 208 -17.73 -0.97 -8.25
C GLU A 208 -17.54 -2.50 -8.21
N GLY A 209 -16.77 -3.00 -7.24
CA GLY A 209 -16.52 -4.44 -7.12
C GLY A 209 -15.67 -5.01 -8.26
N ALA A 210 -14.98 -4.19 -9.05
CA ALA A 210 -14.11 -4.66 -10.13
C ALA A 210 -12.91 -5.45 -9.59
N ALA A 211 -12.33 -6.32 -10.42
CA ALA A 211 -11.19 -7.17 -10.04
C ALA A 211 -9.90 -6.36 -9.80
N THR A 212 -9.72 -5.27 -10.54
CA THR A 212 -8.67 -4.27 -10.39
C THR A 212 -9.13 -2.95 -11.03
N ALA A 213 -8.35 -1.88 -10.88
CA ALA A 213 -8.54 -0.61 -11.57
C ALA A 213 -7.18 -0.08 -12.04
N PHE A 214 -7.16 0.60 -13.17
CA PHE A 214 -5.97 1.16 -13.77
C PHE A 214 -5.89 2.67 -13.56
N GLY A 215 -4.69 3.16 -13.25
CA GLY A 215 -4.38 4.59 -13.21
C GLY A 215 -3.02 4.86 -13.84
N PHE A 216 -2.89 5.99 -14.52
CA PHE A 216 -1.64 6.38 -15.16
C PHE A 216 -1.18 7.75 -14.68
N ARG A 217 0.09 7.82 -14.29
CA ARG A 217 0.76 9.02 -13.84
C ARG A 217 1.86 9.42 -14.80
N VAL A 218 1.99 10.70 -15.06
CA VAL A 218 3.09 11.27 -15.84
C VAL A 218 3.88 12.24 -14.97
N ASP A 219 5.17 11.99 -14.81
CA ASP A 219 6.10 12.94 -14.19
C ASP A 219 6.82 13.68 -15.31
N THR A 220 6.61 15.01 -15.41
CA THR A 220 7.05 15.73 -16.61
C THR A 220 8.57 15.86 -16.72
N ASP A 221 9.29 15.95 -15.60
CA ASP A 221 10.76 15.90 -15.46
C ASP A 221 11.56 16.46 -16.64
N PHE A 222 11.53 17.79 -16.84
CA PHE A 222 12.25 18.45 -17.93
C PHE A 222 11.86 17.95 -19.34
N GLY A 223 10.68 17.36 -19.48
CA GLY A 223 10.19 16.78 -20.71
C GLY A 223 10.10 17.82 -21.81
N ALA A 224 10.67 17.50 -22.97
CA ALA A 224 10.51 18.35 -24.15
C ALA A 224 9.02 18.49 -24.50
N ARG A 225 8.63 19.70 -24.90
CA ARG A 225 7.24 20.07 -25.23
C ARG A 225 6.62 19.10 -26.24
N GLU A 226 7.39 18.66 -27.23
CA GLU A 226 6.95 17.71 -28.26
C GLU A 226 6.67 16.32 -27.68
N ALA A 227 7.54 15.84 -26.78
CA ALA A 227 7.35 14.54 -26.12
C ALA A 227 6.13 14.54 -25.19
N VAL A 228 5.83 15.67 -24.53
CA VAL A 228 4.60 15.88 -23.75
C VAL A 228 3.38 15.78 -24.65
N LYS A 229 3.38 16.45 -25.81
CA LYS A 229 2.28 16.39 -26.79
C LYS A 229 2.07 14.99 -27.36
N GLU A 230 3.15 14.29 -27.70
CA GLU A 230 3.10 12.91 -28.20
C GLU A 230 2.48 11.96 -27.15
N LEU A 231 2.92 12.01 -25.89
CA LEU A 231 2.36 11.17 -24.84
C LEU A 231 0.90 11.54 -24.53
N TYR A 232 0.54 12.83 -24.58
CA TYR A 232 -0.84 13.28 -24.43
C TYR A 232 -1.75 12.72 -25.53
N ARG A 233 -1.28 12.70 -26.79
CA ARG A 233 -2.01 12.05 -27.89
C ARG A 233 -2.25 10.57 -27.61
N VAL A 234 -1.23 9.82 -27.17
CA VAL A 234 -1.42 8.41 -26.80
C VAL A 234 -2.44 8.24 -25.67
N CYS A 235 -2.42 9.12 -24.66
CA CYS A 235 -3.43 9.06 -23.59
C CYS A 235 -4.84 9.33 -24.14
N ARG A 236 -5.00 10.28 -25.07
CA ARG A 236 -6.28 10.58 -25.74
C ARG A 236 -6.77 9.45 -26.63
N ASP A 237 -5.90 8.85 -27.44
CA ASP A 237 -6.24 7.78 -28.38
C ASP A 237 -6.78 6.53 -27.68
N TYR A 238 -6.37 6.32 -26.42
CA TYR A 238 -6.81 5.21 -25.57
C TYR A 238 -7.76 5.65 -24.44
N GLU A 239 -8.21 6.90 -24.44
CA GLU A 239 -9.15 7.45 -23.44
C GLU A 239 -8.67 7.27 -21.98
N ILE A 240 -7.36 7.41 -21.75
CA ILE A 240 -6.75 7.31 -20.42
C ILE A 240 -6.72 8.70 -19.76
N PRO A 241 -7.46 8.93 -18.66
CA PRO A 241 -7.35 10.12 -17.82
C PRO A 241 -6.07 10.08 -16.98
N ALA A 242 -4.93 10.43 -17.57
CA ALA A 242 -3.66 10.46 -16.85
C ALA A 242 -3.58 11.67 -15.89
N ALA A 243 -2.83 11.51 -14.80
CA ALA A 243 -2.42 12.62 -13.95
C ALA A 243 -1.02 13.10 -14.31
N TRP A 244 -0.91 14.34 -14.79
CA TRP A 244 0.32 15.00 -15.19
C TRP A 244 0.86 15.83 -14.03
N PHE A 245 1.90 15.34 -13.36
CA PHE A 245 2.59 16.06 -12.31
C PHE A 245 3.64 16.97 -12.95
N VAL A 246 3.34 18.27 -12.95
CA VAL A 246 4.12 19.28 -13.68
C VAL A 246 5.24 19.82 -12.80
N GLU A 247 6.48 19.65 -13.26
CA GLU A 247 7.64 20.42 -12.81
C GLU A 247 7.66 21.75 -13.54
N THR A 248 7.57 22.85 -12.80
CA THR A 248 7.18 24.16 -13.34
C THR A 248 8.33 25.06 -13.75
N GLN A 249 9.57 24.80 -13.33
CA GLN A 249 10.71 25.63 -13.73
C GLN A 249 11.07 25.40 -15.21
N SER A 250 11.06 24.16 -15.69
CA SER A 250 11.43 23.85 -17.09
C SER A 250 10.36 24.18 -18.13
N CYS A 251 9.09 24.27 -17.71
CA CYS A 251 7.96 24.53 -18.58
C CYS A 251 7.31 25.90 -18.38
N ALA A 252 7.94 26.81 -17.64
CA ALA A 252 7.36 28.09 -17.25
C ALA A 252 6.80 28.90 -18.44
N ASP A 253 7.45 28.85 -19.60
CA ASP A 253 7.08 29.60 -20.81
C ASP A 253 5.97 28.95 -21.67
N TRP A 254 5.50 27.75 -21.29
CA TRP A 254 4.47 27.01 -22.04
C TRP A 254 3.54 26.19 -21.14
N VAL A 255 3.43 26.57 -19.85
CA VAL A 255 2.65 25.85 -18.84
C VAL A 255 1.15 25.82 -19.19
N GLU A 256 0.67 26.77 -19.98
CA GLU A 256 -0.71 26.87 -20.49
C GLU A 256 -1.11 25.67 -21.35
N GLU A 257 -0.15 24.94 -21.92
CA GLU A 257 -0.45 23.70 -22.66
C GLU A 257 -1.01 22.61 -21.75
N TYR A 258 -0.61 22.57 -20.47
CA TYR A 258 -1.19 21.65 -19.51
C TYR A 258 -2.63 22.03 -19.17
N ALA A 259 -2.93 23.33 -19.07
CA ALA A 259 -4.30 23.81 -18.83
C ALA A 259 -5.25 23.42 -19.99
N ALA A 260 -4.71 23.34 -21.21
CA ALA A 260 -5.48 22.96 -22.39
C ALA A 260 -5.74 21.45 -22.51
N MET A 261 -5.11 20.59 -21.70
CA MET A 261 -5.26 19.13 -21.79
C MET A 261 -6.66 18.69 -21.33
N GLN A 262 -7.47 18.22 -22.27
CA GLN A 262 -8.84 17.79 -22.02
C GLN A 262 -8.90 16.35 -21.49
N GLY A 263 -9.68 16.14 -20.44
CA GLY A 263 -9.87 14.83 -19.82
C GLY A 263 -8.62 14.31 -19.11
N GLN A 264 -7.72 15.20 -18.70
CA GLN A 264 -6.51 14.86 -17.94
C GLN A 264 -6.55 15.55 -16.57
N GLU A 265 -5.92 14.94 -15.58
CA GLU A 265 -5.68 15.58 -14.28
C GLU A 265 -4.33 16.30 -14.32
N ILE A 266 -4.27 17.54 -13.82
CA ILE A 266 -3.01 18.26 -13.65
C ILE A 266 -2.65 18.31 -12.16
N GLY A 267 -1.54 17.66 -11.80
CA GLY A 267 -0.93 17.67 -10.48
C GLY A 267 0.35 18.52 -10.46
N TYR A 268 0.90 18.72 -9.26
CA TYR A 268 2.13 19.47 -9.06
C TYR A 268 3.31 18.57 -8.72
N HIS A 269 4.43 18.73 -9.44
CA HIS A 269 5.65 17.96 -9.16
C HIS A 269 6.64 18.75 -8.29
N CYS A 270 6.96 19.98 -8.68
CA CYS A 270 7.84 20.91 -7.96
C CYS A 270 8.06 22.18 -8.79
N TYR A 271 8.80 23.14 -8.23
CA TYR A 271 9.41 24.21 -9.01
C TYR A 271 10.82 23.78 -9.39
N ARG A 272 11.72 23.63 -8.41
CA ARG A 272 13.02 22.98 -8.66
C ARG A 272 12.88 21.48 -8.44
N HIS A 273 13.47 20.67 -9.33
CA HIS A 273 13.43 19.21 -9.24
C HIS A 273 14.28 18.65 -8.09
N ARG A 274 13.91 18.98 -6.86
CA ARG A 274 14.56 18.57 -5.62
C ARG A 274 13.59 18.63 -4.44
N VAL A 275 13.91 17.89 -3.38
CA VAL A 275 13.24 17.96 -2.08
C VAL A 275 14.19 18.59 -1.07
N PHE A 276 13.72 19.58 -0.33
CA PHE A 276 14.51 20.30 0.68
C PHE A 276 14.50 19.54 2.02
N PRO A 277 15.56 19.67 2.84
CA PRO A 277 15.65 18.95 4.11
C PRO A 277 14.70 19.48 5.18
N ASP A 278 14.24 20.72 5.06
CA ASP A 278 13.42 21.43 6.03
C ASP A 278 12.05 21.86 5.47
N TYR A 279 11.13 22.21 6.36
CA TYR A 279 9.77 22.62 6.00
C TYR A 279 9.74 23.89 5.16
N ARG A 280 10.54 24.91 5.53
CA ARG A 280 10.52 26.23 4.89
C ARG A 280 10.95 26.15 3.44
N GLY A 281 12.07 25.48 3.16
CA GLY A 281 12.55 25.29 1.79
C GLY A 281 11.56 24.53 0.90
N ASN A 282 10.92 23.48 1.44
CA ASN A 282 9.87 22.78 0.69
C ASN A 282 8.67 23.68 0.42
N ARG A 283 8.19 24.43 1.43
CA ARG A 283 7.05 25.32 1.29
C ARG A 283 7.30 26.42 0.25
N GLU A 284 8.45 27.11 0.33
CA GLU A 284 8.82 28.19 -0.59
C GLU A 284 8.93 27.70 -2.05
N ASP A 285 9.50 26.50 -2.27
CA ASP A 285 9.57 25.90 -3.61
C ASP A 285 8.17 25.56 -4.15
N ILE A 286 7.31 24.98 -3.31
CA ILE A 286 5.95 24.63 -3.70
C ILE A 286 5.13 25.89 -4.02
N GLU A 287 5.16 26.92 -3.16
CA GLU A 287 4.44 28.18 -3.38
C GLU A 287 4.86 28.86 -4.69
N LYS A 288 6.15 28.82 -5.01
CA LYS A 288 6.67 29.41 -6.26
C LYS A 288 6.12 28.72 -7.51
N GLY A 289 6.11 27.39 -7.56
CA GLY A 289 5.57 26.66 -8.70
C GLY A 289 4.05 26.72 -8.78
N LEU A 290 3.35 26.73 -7.63
CA LEU A 290 1.90 26.98 -7.59
C LEU A 290 1.54 28.35 -8.16
N ALA A 291 2.37 29.38 -7.94
CA ALA A 291 2.15 30.69 -8.54
C ALA A 291 2.25 30.67 -10.07
N ILE A 292 3.09 29.79 -10.65
CA ILE A 292 3.18 29.60 -12.11
C ILE A 292 1.92 28.89 -12.63
N LEU A 293 1.53 27.77 -12.00
CA LEU A 293 0.32 27.03 -12.39
C LEU A 293 -0.94 27.87 -12.31
N ARG A 294 -1.10 28.68 -11.26
CA ARG A 294 -2.26 29.56 -11.07
C ARG A 294 -2.38 30.64 -12.16
N ARG A 295 -1.26 31.17 -12.67
CA ARG A 295 -1.29 32.11 -13.81
C ARG A 295 -1.84 31.46 -15.08
N ALA A 296 -1.63 30.16 -15.23
CA ALA A 296 -2.20 29.35 -16.31
C ALA A 296 -3.63 28.84 -16.01
N GLY A 297 -4.25 29.25 -14.89
CA GLY A 297 -5.58 28.80 -14.48
C GLY A 297 -5.63 27.37 -13.91
N ILE A 298 -4.48 26.82 -13.51
CA ILE A 298 -4.38 25.44 -12.99
C ILE A 298 -4.33 25.47 -11.45
N GLU A 299 -5.23 24.73 -10.81
CA GLU A 299 -5.24 24.49 -9.36
C GLU A 299 -5.04 23.00 -9.06
N PRO A 300 -3.79 22.55 -8.86
CA PRO A 300 -3.50 21.13 -8.69
C PRO A 300 -3.98 20.64 -7.32
N ARG A 301 -4.62 19.46 -7.30
CA ARG A 301 -5.04 18.77 -6.06
C ARG A 301 -4.13 17.63 -5.65
N GLY A 302 -3.33 17.13 -6.60
CA GLY A 302 -2.32 16.10 -6.40
C GLY A 302 -0.92 16.68 -6.32
N TYR A 303 -0.11 16.12 -5.43
CA TYR A 303 1.32 16.37 -5.36
C TYR A 303 2.12 15.10 -5.66
N ALA A 304 3.28 15.23 -6.28
CA ALA A 304 4.24 14.14 -6.28
C ALA A 304 5.65 14.70 -6.18
N ALA A 305 6.42 14.27 -5.20
CA ALA A 305 7.76 14.82 -5.01
C ALA A 305 8.77 14.33 -6.07
N PRO A 306 9.79 15.16 -6.42
CA PRO A 306 10.92 14.74 -7.24
C PRO A 306 11.62 13.51 -6.68
N PHE A 307 12.06 12.63 -7.57
CA PHE A 307 12.71 11.35 -7.24
C PHE A 307 11.85 10.41 -6.36
N GLY A 308 10.54 10.67 -6.23
CA GLY A 308 9.65 9.91 -5.37
C GLY A 308 9.99 10.02 -3.88
N GLU A 309 10.64 11.11 -3.47
CA GLU A 309 11.11 11.30 -2.09
C GLU A 309 10.04 11.76 -1.13
N TRP A 310 10.13 11.31 0.12
CA TRP A 310 9.17 11.70 1.13
C TRP A 310 9.79 11.73 2.51
N ARG A 311 9.40 12.74 3.28
CA ARG A 311 9.72 12.90 4.70
C ARG A 311 8.55 13.61 5.40
N PRO A 312 8.36 13.43 6.71
CA PRO A 312 7.29 14.12 7.44
C PRO A 312 7.28 15.65 7.26
N VAL A 313 8.45 16.28 7.17
CA VAL A 313 8.56 17.73 6.94
C VAL A 313 8.05 18.18 5.57
N LEU A 314 8.26 17.38 4.52
CA LEU A 314 7.67 17.61 3.20
C LEU A 314 6.16 17.36 3.26
N GLY A 315 5.75 16.25 3.88
CA GLY A 315 4.34 15.93 4.07
C GLY A 315 3.55 17.05 4.74
N LYS A 316 4.15 17.71 5.75
CA LYS A 316 3.56 18.88 6.42
C LYS A 316 3.44 20.09 5.49
N ALA A 317 4.46 20.39 4.68
CA ALA A 317 4.39 21.48 3.71
C ALA A 317 3.31 21.24 2.64
N VAL A 318 3.22 20.01 2.13
CA VAL A 318 2.19 19.59 1.17
C VAL A 318 0.79 19.68 1.80
N GLN A 319 0.63 19.27 3.06
CA GLN A 319 -0.62 19.44 3.80
C GLN A 319 -1.02 20.92 3.95
N ASP A 320 -0.10 21.77 4.39
CA ASP A 320 -0.41 23.18 4.69
C ASP A 320 -0.72 24.02 3.45
N LEU A 321 -0.38 23.50 2.27
CA LEU A 321 -0.69 24.10 0.98
C LEU A 321 -1.96 23.52 0.33
N GLY A 322 -2.70 22.66 1.05
CA GLY A 322 -4.05 22.25 0.69
C GLY A 322 -4.15 21.11 -0.33
N PHE A 323 -3.06 20.39 -0.60
CA PHE A 323 -3.11 19.21 -1.47
C PHE A 323 -4.02 18.13 -0.86
N GLN A 324 -4.71 17.39 -1.72
CA GLN A 324 -5.67 16.38 -1.29
C GLN A 324 -5.06 14.99 -1.26
N TYR A 325 -4.11 14.71 -2.14
CA TYR A 325 -3.39 13.45 -2.20
C TYR A 325 -1.97 13.68 -2.71
N SER A 326 -1.11 12.71 -2.45
CA SER A 326 0.22 12.68 -3.06
C SER A 326 0.68 11.25 -3.36
N SER A 327 1.80 11.09 -4.08
CA SER A 327 2.21 9.78 -4.59
C SER A 327 3.73 9.61 -4.59
N GLU A 328 4.32 9.33 -3.43
CA GLU A 328 5.78 9.21 -3.31
C GLU A 328 6.23 7.76 -3.03
N PHE A 329 7.18 7.22 -3.81
CA PHE A 329 7.66 5.86 -3.62
C PHE A 329 8.31 5.63 -2.24
N ALA A 330 8.96 6.67 -1.71
CA ALA A 330 9.56 6.67 -0.38
C ALA A 330 8.52 6.63 0.75
N ALA A 331 7.30 7.12 0.50
CA ALA A 331 6.18 6.95 1.41
C ALA A 331 5.59 5.55 1.29
N GLY A 332 5.30 5.09 0.07
CA GLY A 332 4.78 3.75 -0.22
C GLY A 332 4.78 3.45 -1.71
N TYR A 333 4.86 2.15 -2.06
CA TYR A 333 4.82 1.65 -3.43
C TYR A 333 4.16 0.28 -3.43
N ASP A 334 3.52 -0.10 -4.54
CA ASP A 334 2.79 -1.37 -4.67
C ASP A 334 1.91 -1.69 -3.43
N ASP A 335 1.14 -0.70 -2.97
CA ASP A 335 0.31 -0.79 -1.77
C ASP A 335 -1.00 -0.01 -1.93
N LEU A 336 -1.92 -0.15 -0.98
CA LEU A 336 -3.18 0.58 -0.94
C LEU A 336 -3.01 2.00 -0.35
N PRO A 337 -3.88 2.96 -0.68
CA PRO A 337 -3.75 4.33 -0.15
C PRO A 337 -3.83 4.42 1.38
N PHE A 338 -3.06 5.32 1.97
CA PHE A 338 -3.00 5.53 3.42
C PHE A 338 -2.68 6.98 3.77
N TYR A 339 -3.00 7.40 5.00
CA TYR A 339 -2.56 8.68 5.55
C TYR A 339 -1.23 8.50 6.30
N PRO A 340 -0.15 9.19 5.89
CA PRO A 340 1.13 9.11 6.59
C PRO A 340 1.04 9.63 8.02
N TRP A 341 1.80 9.02 8.93
CA TRP A 341 2.04 9.58 10.25
C TRP A 341 3.19 10.61 10.16
N LEU A 342 2.89 11.87 10.45
CA LEU A 342 3.86 12.98 10.49
C LEU A 342 4.63 13.03 11.81
N GLY A 343 4.00 12.55 12.87
CA GLY A 343 4.53 12.53 14.23
C GLY A 343 4.21 13.79 15.03
N GLU A 344 4.09 13.60 16.34
CA GLU A 344 3.59 14.59 17.31
C GLU A 344 4.35 15.92 17.23
N ARG A 345 5.66 15.89 16.99
CA ARG A 345 6.48 17.11 16.86
C ARG A 345 6.03 18.03 15.73
N LEU A 346 5.45 17.49 14.65
CA LEU A 346 4.98 18.27 13.50
C LEU A 346 3.48 18.60 13.58
N ALA A 347 2.79 18.10 14.60
CA ALA A 347 1.37 18.34 14.86
C ALA A 347 1.12 18.47 16.38
N PRO A 348 1.68 19.50 17.06
CA PRO A 348 1.57 19.65 18.51
C PRO A 348 0.13 19.93 18.98
N GLU A 349 -0.71 20.49 18.11
CA GLU A 349 -2.08 20.93 18.43
C GLU A 349 -3.15 20.18 17.59
N GLY A 350 -2.77 19.13 16.87
CA GLY A 350 -3.66 18.44 15.94
C GLY A 350 -3.35 16.97 15.77
N ASP A 351 -4.03 16.32 14.84
CA ASP A 351 -3.77 14.93 14.50
C ASP A 351 -2.33 14.77 13.96
N ALA A 352 -1.58 13.82 14.51
CA ALA A 352 -0.24 13.46 14.05
C ALA A 352 -0.24 12.76 12.69
N PHE A 353 -1.40 12.47 12.11
CA PHE A 353 -1.56 12.05 10.73
C PHE A 353 -1.63 13.22 9.75
N SER A 354 -1.10 12.97 8.54
CA SER A 354 -1.27 13.86 7.40
C SER A 354 -2.72 13.81 6.92
N THR A 355 -3.30 14.95 6.55
CA THR A 355 -4.60 15.01 5.85
C THR A 355 -4.48 14.73 4.35
N VAL A 356 -3.24 14.64 3.84
CA VAL A 356 -2.92 14.31 2.44
C VAL A 356 -2.83 12.79 2.30
N LEU A 357 -3.70 12.22 1.48
CA LEU A 357 -3.72 10.78 1.21
C LEU A 357 -2.54 10.37 0.33
N GLN A 358 -1.72 9.42 0.76
CA GLN A 358 -0.76 8.77 -0.13
C GLN A 358 -1.48 7.80 -1.05
N VAL A 359 -1.23 7.90 -2.35
CA VAL A 359 -1.67 6.97 -3.39
C VAL A 359 -0.42 6.28 -3.93
N PRO A 360 -0.06 5.09 -3.41
CA PRO A 360 1.09 4.33 -3.88
C PRO A 360 0.95 3.92 -5.35
N ILE A 361 2.08 3.68 -5.98
CA ILE A 361 2.18 3.36 -7.40
C ILE A 361 3.25 2.29 -7.63
N HIS A 362 3.22 1.64 -8.78
CA HIS A 362 4.29 0.74 -9.17
C HIS A 362 5.53 1.54 -9.61
N PRO A 363 6.71 1.33 -9.00
CA PRO A 363 7.85 2.24 -9.12
C PRO A 363 8.81 1.88 -10.27
N VAL A 364 8.38 1.10 -11.26
CA VAL A 364 9.20 0.76 -12.43
C VAL A 364 8.65 1.45 -13.68
N SER A 365 9.31 2.54 -14.09
CA SER A 365 9.08 3.16 -15.41
C SER A 365 9.85 2.43 -16.52
N ILE A 366 9.51 2.75 -17.78
CA ILE A 366 10.23 2.21 -18.95
C ILE A 366 11.72 2.57 -18.89
N GLY A 367 12.06 3.76 -18.40
CA GLY A 367 13.45 4.16 -18.17
C GLY A 367 14.20 3.18 -17.25
N ARG A 368 13.53 2.67 -16.20
CA ARG A 368 14.10 1.68 -15.28
C ARG A 368 14.26 0.30 -15.92
N LEU A 369 13.33 -0.11 -16.80
CA LEU A 369 13.50 -1.32 -17.62
C LEU A 369 14.69 -1.20 -18.57
N ARG A 370 14.88 -0.05 -19.22
CA ARG A 370 16.04 0.21 -20.08
C ARG A 370 17.37 0.14 -19.32
N VAL A 371 17.42 0.68 -18.10
CA VAL A 371 18.60 0.57 -17.22
C VAL A 371 18.87 -0.89 -16.82
N ALA A 372 17.82 -1.69 -16.62
CA ALA A 372 17.95 -3.12 -16.37
C ALA A 372 18.50 -3.86 -17.60
N GLY A 373 18.18 -3.40 -18.80
CA GLY A 373 18.72 -3.92 -20.07
C GLY A 373 17.65 -4.31 -21.09
N TYR A 374 16.38 -4.08 -20.80
CA TYR A 374 15.29 -4.33 -21.73
C TYR A 374 15.48 -3.44 -22.96
N ARG A 375 15.38 -4.02 -24.15
CA ARG A 375 15.53 -3.33 -25.44
C ARG A 375 14.28 -3.44 -26.30
N GLU A 376 13.66 -4.61 -26.30
CA GLU A 376 12.49 -4.94 -27.10
C GLU A 376 11.21 -4.36 -26.46
N PRO A 377 10.44 -3.51 -27.18
CA PRO A 377 9.16 -2.99 -26.70
C PRO A 377 8.17 -4.08 -26.28
N GLU A 378 8.19 -5.24 -26.92
CA GLU A 378 7.35 -6.41 -26.63
C GLU A 378 7.63 -6.93 -25.23
N LYS A 379 8.91 -7.08 -24.87
CA LYS A 379 9.31 -7.52 -23.53
C LYS A 379 8.99 -6.50 -22.46
N MET A 380 9.11 -5.21 -22.76
CA MET A 380 8.71 -4.15 -21.82
C MET A 380 7.19 -4.16 -21.59
N ALA A 381 6.39 -4.32 -22.65
CA ALA A 381 4.94 -4.45 -22.51
C ALA A 381 4.56 -5.73 -21.74
N GLU A 382 5.26 -6.84 -22.00
CA GLU A 382 5.06 -8.10 -21.29
C GLU A 382 5.37 -7.96 -19.80
N TYR A 383 6.41 -7.22 -19.42
CA TYR A 383 6.69 -6.90 -18.01
C TYR A 383 5.47 -6.26 -17.34
N TYR A 384 4.90 -5.20 -17.93
CA TYR A 384 3.73 -4.51 -17.38
C TYR A 384 2.50 -5.41 -17.36
N ARG A 385 2.31 -6.26 -18.37
CA ARG A 385 1.23 -7.27 -18.39
C ARG A 385 1.34 -8.19 -17.17
N GLN A 386 2.53 -8.67 -16.84
CA GLN A 386 2.73 -9.51 -15.67
C GLN A 386 2.44 -8.77 -14.37
N VAL A 387 2.83 -7.49 -14.26
CA VAL A 387 2.48 -6.68 -13.09
C VAL A 387 0.96 -6.50 -12.95
N ILE A 388 0.23 -6.30 -14.06
CA ILE A 388 -1.25 -6.25 -14.05
C ILE A 388 -1.84 -7.56 -13.50
N ILE A 389 -1.37 -8.72 -13.99
CA ILE A 389 -1.80 -10.04 -13.48
C ILE A 389 -1.54 -10.16 -11.97
N GLU A 390 -0.37 -9.75 -11.49
CA GLU A 390 -0.06 -9.78 -10.06
C GLU A 390 -1.01 -8.92 -9.24
N LYS A 391 -1.39 -7.75 -9.74
CA LYS A 391 -2.34 -6.86 -9.06
C LYS A 391 -3.76 -7.41 -9.03
N ILE A 392 -4.19 -8.09 -10.08
CA ILE A 392 -5.46 -8.83 -10.08
C ILE A 392 -5.44 -9.96 -9.05
N ILE A 393 -4.36 -10.78 -9.01
CA ILE A 393 -4.19 -11.85 -8.00
C ILE A 393 -4.19 -11.26 -6.57
N GLN A 394 -3.54 -10.12 -6.38
CA GLN A 394 -3.45 -9.44 -5.08
C GLN A 394 -4.74 -8.69 -4.70
N GLN A 395 -5.71 -8.58 -5.61
CA GLN A 395 -6.94 -7.80 -5.42
C GLN A 395 -6.64 -6.32 -5.12
N GLU A 396 -5.73 -5.74 -5.91
CA GLU A 396 -5.19 -4.39 -5.76
C GLU A 396 -5.30 -3.58 -7.06
N PRO A 397 -5.34 -2.23 -6.99
CA PRO A 397 -5.27 -1.40 -8.17
C PRO A 397 -3.88 -1.47 -8.82
N VAL A 398 -3.81 -1.18 -10.11
CA VAL A 398 -2.57 -1.15 -10.90
C VAL A 398 -2.30 0.26 -11.40
N PHE A 399 -1.42 0.97 -10.71
CA PHE A 399 -1.05 2.32 -11.09
C PHE A 399 0.37 2.29 -11.68
N PHE A 400 0.53 2.82 -12.89
CA PHE A 400 1.83 2.95 -13.57
C PHE A 400 2.19 4.40 -13.76
N TYR A 401 3.50 4.67 -13.84
CA TYR A 401 4.01 5.99 -14.15
C TYR A 401 5.04 5.96 -15.28
N HIS A 402 5.16 7.10 -15.95
CA HIS A 402 6.16 7.30 -17.00
C HIS A 402 6.63 8.75 -17.06
N HIS A 403 7.72 8.97 -17.80
CA HIS A 403 8.25 10.30 -18.07
C HIS A 403 8.24 10.55 -19.59
N PRO A 404 7.79 11.72 -20.07
CA PRO A 404 7.82 12.04 -21.50
C PRO A 404 9.23 11.93 -22.10
N GLY A 405 10.25 12.35 -21.34
CA GLY A 405 11.65 12.28 -21.76
C GLY A 405 12.19 10.87 -21.99
N HIS A 406 11.53 9.83 -21.48
CA HIS A 406 11.91 8.44 -21.71
C HIS A 406 11.46 7.89 -23.07
N ARG A 407 10.55 8.60 -23.79
CA ARG A 407 9.95 8.15 -25.06
C ARG A 407 9.32 6.76 -24.92
N HIS A 408 9.44 5.91 -25.95
CA HIS A 408 8.88 4.55 -25.98
C HIS A 408 7.35 4.50 -25.79
N PHE A 409 6.65 5.43 -26.43
CA PHE A 409 5.20 5.53 -26.30
C PHE A 409 4.47 4.34 -26.95
N GLU A 410 5.13 3.61 -27.85
CA GLU A 410 4.66 2.32 -28.37
C GLU A 410 4.48 1.26 -27.27
N VAL A 411 5.31 1.28 -26.22
CA VAL A 411 5.15 0.38 -25.07
C VAL A 411 3.93 0.79 -24.25
N ILE A 412 3.75 2.09 -24.03
CA ILE A 412 2.59 2.64 -23.29
C ILE A 412 1.28 2.32 -24.02
N ALA A 413 1.24 2.53 -25.35
CA ALA A 413 0.09 2.19 -26.18
C ALA A 413 -0.28 0.70 -26.08
N ARG A 414 0.70 -0.20 -26.07
CA ARG A 414 0.46 -1.65 -25.86
C ARG A 414 -0.09 -1.96 -24.48
N VAL A 415 0.39 -1.27 -23.44
CA VAL A 415 -0.16 -1.43 -22.08
C VAL A 415 -1.61 -0.94 -22.04
N PHE A 416 -1.91 0.23 -22.59
CA PHE A 416 -3.27 0.76 -22.64
C PHE A 416 -4.22 -0.12 -23.46
N GLN A 417 -3.74 -0.65 -24.58
CA GLN A 417 -4.48 -1.66 -25.35
C GLN A 417 -4.84 -2.86 -24.48
N LYS A 418 -3.91 -3.34 -23.65
CA LYS A 418 -4.18 -4.46 -22.74
C LYS A 418 -5.19 -4.15 -21.66
N ILE A 419 -5.18 -2.92 -21.14
CA ILE A 419 -6.19 -2.43 -20.18
C ILE A 419 -7.58 -2.47 -20.82
N ARG A 420 -7.71 -1.99 -22.06
CA ARG A 420 -8.96 -2.01 -22.83
C ARG A 420 -9.43 -3.42 -23.15
N GLU A 421 -8.55 -4.30 -23.64
CA GLU A 421 -8.87 -5.70 -23.95
C GLU A 421 -9.42 -6.48 -22.73
N ARG A 422 -8.96 -6.12 -21.52
CA ARG A 422 -9.41 -6.75 -20.27
C ARG A 422 -10.62 -6.03 -19.64
N ASN A 423 -11.13 -4.96 -20.25
CA ASN A 423 -12.18 -4.11 -19.68
C ASN A 423 -11.86 -3.65 -18.24
N ILE A 424 -10.60 -3.32 -17.97
CA ILE A 424 -10.19 -2.83 -16.64
C ILE A 424 -10.67 -1.38 -16.49
N PRO A 425 -11.45 -1.03 -15.44
CA PRO A 425 -11.86 0.35 -15.19
C PRO A 425 -10.66 1.28 -15.07
N VAL A 426 -10.74 2.45 -15.69
CA VAL A 426 -9.67 3.45 -15.69
C VAL A 426 -10.10 4.68 -14.91
N LEU A 427 -9.21 5.16 -14.04
CA LEU A 427 -9.41 6.34 -13.20
C LEU A 427 -8.12 7.14 -13.16
N SER A 428 -8.24 8.47 -13.12
CA SER A 428 -7.12 9.30 -12.69
C SER A 428 -6.76 8.99 -11.23
N PRO A 429 -5.49 9.12 -10.84
CA PRO A 429 -5.08 9.03 -9.44
C PRO A 429 -5.93 9.87 -8.47
N GLY A 430 -6.33 11.08 -8.85
CA GLY A 430 -7.20 11.94 -8.06
C GLY A 430 -8.63 11.43 -7.93
N GLU A 431 -9.21 10.82 -8.97
CA GLU A 431 -10.53 10.16 -8.89
C GLU A 431 -10.49 8.98 -7.91
N TYR A 432 -9.46 8.14 -8.02
CA TYR A 432 -9.28 7.04 -7.10
C TYR A 432 -9.04 7.52 -5.67
N ALA A 433 -8.26 8.58 -5.47
CA ALA A 433 -8.07 9.20 -4.16
C ALA A 433 -9.40 9.70 -3.57
N ARG A 434 -10.25 10.37 -4.36
CA ARG A 434 -11.58 10.82 -3.91
C ARG A 434 -12.48 9.65 -3.54
N TRP A 435 -12.51 8.59 -4.35
CA TRP A 435 -13.25 7.38 -4.02
C TRP A 435 -12.72 6.72 -2.74
N TRP A 436 -11.40 6.62 -2.59
CA TRP A 436 -10.78 6.05 -1.39
C TRP A 436 -11.13 6.81 -0.12
N LYS A 437 -11.20 8.14 -0.18
CA LYS A 437 -11.64 8.97 0.94
C LYS A 437 -13.09 8.66 1.34
N LYS A 438 -13.99 8.47 0.37
CA LYS A 438 -15.37 8.04 0.63
C LYS A 438 -15.41 6.65 1.26
N ARG A 439 -14.62 5.70 0.75
CA ARG A 439 -14.46 4.36 1.34
C ARG A 439 -13.96 4.44 2.79
N GLY A 440 -12.97 5.27 3.07
CA GLY A 440 -12.36 5.39 4.40
C GLY A 440 -13.21 6.12 5.44
N ALA A 441 -14.19 6.93 5.01
CA ALA A 441 -15.14 7.63 5.87
C ALA A 441 -16.34 6.77 6.29
N LEU A 442 -16.51 5.59 5.67
CA LEU A 442 -17.62 4.70 5.92
C LEU A 442 -17.49 4.01 7.28
N HIS A 443 -18.50 4.20 8.14
CA HIS A 443 -18.62 3.45 9.38
C HIS A 443 -19.53 2.25 9.13
N TRP A 444 -19.04 1.05 9.36
CA TRP A 444 -19.77 -0.17 9.06
C TRP A 444 -19.47 -1.27 10.08
N GLU A 445 -20.39 -2.21 10.20
CA GLU A 445 -20.27 -3.40 11.02
C GLU A 445 -20.91 -4.60 10.32
N ALA A 446 -20.50 -5.81 10.73
CA ALA A 446 -21.02 -7.04 10.18
C ALA A 446 -21.28 -8.09 11.26
N HIS A 447 -22.37 -8.83 11.09
CA HIS A 447 -22.81 -9.89 11.99
C HIS A 447 -22.94 -11.21 11.21
N PHE A 448 -22.50 -12.30 11.84
CA PHE A 448 -22.65 -13.66 11.34
C PHE A 448 -23.51 -14.47 12.30
N GLU A 449 -24.68 -14.91 11.81
CA GLU A 449 -25.71 -15.60 12.58
C GLU A 449 -26.39 -16.64 11.69
N ASN A 450 -26.49 -17.89 12.17
CA ASN A 450 -27.15 -18.99 11.45
C ASN A 450 -26.65 -19.18 10.00
N GLY A 451 -25.35 -18.97 9.76
CA GLY A 451 -24.75 -19.06 8.42
C GLY A 451 -24.97 -17.86 7.51
N GLN A 452 -25.69 -16.82 7.96
CA GLN A 452 -25.99 -15.62 7.18
C GLN A 452 -25.14 -14.43 7.62
N LEU A 453 -24.73 -13.61 6.64
CA LEU A 453 -24.04 -12.34 6.85
C LEU A 453 -25.02 -11.16 6.74
N LYS A 454 -24.99 -10.27 7.73
CA LYS A 454 -25.75 -9.02 7.76
C LYS A 454 -24.80 -7.84 7.95
N PHE A 455 -25.09 -6.73 7.27
CA PHE A 455 -24.33 -5.49 7.35
C PHE A 455 -25.17 -4.35 7.87
N ALA A 456 -24.54 -3.49 8.65
CA ALA A 456 -25.04 -2.15 8.92
C ALA A 456 -23.96 -1.14 8.56
N SER A 457 -24.36 -0.01 7.99
CA SER A 457 -23.46 1.10 7.67
C SER A 457 -24.13 2.43 7.96
N LYS A 458 -23.33 3.40 8.41
CA LYS A 458 -23.71 4.81 8.61
C LYS A 458 -22.87 5.67 7.66
N GLY A 459 -23.52 6.52 6.87
CA GLY A 459 -22.82 7.44 5.95
C GLY A 459 -23.32 7.51 4.50
N GLY A 460 -24.50 6.94 4.18
CA GLY A 460 -25.11 6.99 2.84
C GLY A 460 -24.59 5.93 1.87
N ASP A 461 -25.17 5.86 0.66
CA ASP A 461 -24.90 4.88 -0.40
C ASP A 461 -23.55 5.11 -1.10
N ALA A 462 -22.46 5.11 -0.34
CA ALA A 462 -21.13 5.08 -0.94
C ALA A 462 -21.01 3.81 -1.80
N PRO A 463 -20.54 3.88 -3.07
CA PRO A 463 -20.39 2.74 -3.97
C PRO A 463 -19.19 1.89 -3.55
N VAL A 464 -19.28 1.34 -2.35
CA VAL A 464 -18.28 0.56 -1.64
C VAL A 464 -18.80 -0.85 -1.51
N TRP A 465 -17.91 -1.80 -1.73
CA TRP A 465 -18.21 -3.22 -1.70
C TRP A 465 -17.53 -3.85 -0.50
N VAL A 466 -18.09 -4.94 -0.01
CA VAL A 466 -17.52 -5.79 1.04
C VAL A 466 -17.10 -7.11 0.42
N CYS A 467 -15.90 -7.56 0.77
CA CYS A 467 -15.39 -8.88 0.42
C CYS A 467 -15.50 -9.78 1.64
N ALA A 468 -16.13 -10.95 1.49
CA ALA A 468 -16.17 -12.00 2.50
C ALA A 468 -15.41 -13.22 1.99
N ALA A 469 -14.40 -13.66 2.75
CA ALA A 469 -13.64 -14.87 2.49
C ALA A 469 -14.01 -15.93 3.53
N PHE A 470 -14.65 -17.02 3.09
CA PHE A 470 -15.13 -18.09 3.95
C PHE A 470 -14.05 -19.14 4.24
N PRO A 471 -14.17 -19.92 5.34
CA PRO A 471 -13.22 -20.98 5.66
C PRO A 471 -13.09 -22.07 4.59
N GLY A 472 -14.12 -22.29 3.77
CA GLY A 472 -14.09 -23.24 2.63
C GLY A 472 -13.25 -22.76 1.44
N GLY A 473 -12.77 -21.51 1.47
CA GLY A 473 -11.96 -20.91 0.41
C GLY A 473 -12.76 -20.05 -0.57
N GLU A 474 -14.09 -20.07 -0.50
CA GLU A 474 -14.95 -19.25 -1.32
C GLU A 474 -14.83 -17.78 -0.93
N ILE A 475 -14.77 -16.92 -1.96
CA ILE A 475 -14.72 -15.47 -1.80
C ILE A 475 -15.92 -14.87 -2.52
N TYR A 476 -16.56 -13.91 -1.90
CA TYR A 476 -17.75 -13.25 -2.40
C TYR A 476 -17.65 -11.74 -2.21
N LEU A 477 -18.27 -11.00 -3.12
CA LEU A 477 -18.36 -9.55 -3.13
C LEU A 477 -19.83 -9.11 -3.11
N ALA A 478 -20.19 -8.21 -2.22
CA ALA A 478 -21.51 -7.58 -2.20
C ALA A 478 -21.39 -6.05 -2.03
N PRO A 479 -22.29 -5.26 -2.64
CA PRO A 479 -22.41 -3.85 -2.32
C PRO A 479 -22.79 -3.69 -0.84
N ILE A 480 -22.16 -2.77 -0.12
CA ILE A 480 -22.50 -2.57 1.30
C ILE A 480 -23.94 -2.08 1.49
N ALA A 481 -24.47 -1.36 0.49
CA ALA A 481 -25.84 -0.87 0.47
C ALA A 481 -26.89 -2.00 0.40
N ALA A 482 -26.51 -3.21 -0.02
CA ALA A 482 -27.43 -4.34 -0.07
C ALA A 482 -27.89 -4.80 1.32
N LYS A 483 -27.13 -4.46 2.39
CA LYS A 483 -27.35 -4.84 3.82
C LYS A 483 -27.35 -6.34 4.12
N THR A 484 -27.65 -7.19 3.14
CA THR A 484 -27.53 -8.64 3.21
C THR A 484 -26.56 -9.12 2.12
N PHE A 485 -26.23 -10.41 2.20
CA PHE A 485 -25.32 -11.05 1.25
C PHE A 485 -26.04 -11.79 0.12
N ASP A 486 -27.35 -11.61 -0.01
CA ASP A 486 -28.17 -12.36 -0.96
C ASP A 486 -27.84 -12.01 -2.42
N GLN A 487 -27.32 -10.81 -2.65
CA GLN A 487 -26.86 -10.33 -3.97
C GLN A 487 -25.35 -10.46 -4.16
N ALA A 488 -24.67 -11.29 -3.34
CA ALA A 488 -23.23 -11.42 -3.43
C ALA A 488 -22.80 -12.17 -4.69
N ARG A 489 -21.82 -11.61 -5.41
CA ARG A 489 -21.16 -12.25 -6.54
C ARG A 489 -19.95 -13.03 -6.04
N ARG A 490 -19.85 -14.31 -6.42
CA ARG A 490 -18.64 -15.10 -6.20
C ARG A 490 -17.46 -14.47 -6.97
N LEU A 491 -16.32 -14.35 -6.30
CA LEU A 491 -15.07 -13.92 -6.90
C LEU A 491 -14.18 -15.14 -7.10
N ASP A 492 -14.11 -15.60 -8.34
CA ASP A 492 -13.23 -16.72 -8.68
C ASP A 492 -11.77 -16.29 -8.71
N PRO A 493 -10.85 -17.17 -8.26
CA PRO A 493 -9.42 -16.89 -8.36
C PRO A 493 -9.03 -16.74 -9.84
N PRO A 494 -8.16 -15.79 -10.18
CA PRO A 494 -7.68 -15.67 -11.56
C PRO A 494 -6.93 -16.95 -11.98
N GLU A 495 -7.21 -17.44 -13.19
CA GLU A 495 -6.56 -18.62 -13.76
C GLU A 495 -5.08 -18.37 -14.11
N GLU A 496 -4.77 -17.13 -14.47
CA GLU A 496 -3.42 -16.72 -14.85
C GLU A 496 -2.47 -16.68 -13.65
N LYS A 497 -1.22 -17.11 -13.87
CA LYS A 497 -0.11 -16.95 -12.92
C LYS A 497 0.89 -15.93 -13.48
N SER A 498 1.45 -15.13 -12.59
CA SER A 498 2.55 -14.22 -12.95
C SER A 498 3.81 -15.01 -13.31
N LEU A 499 4.47 -14.59 -14.38
CA LEU A 499 5.76 -15.11 -14.84
C LEU A 499 6.96 -14.32 -14.29
N LEU A 500 6.73 -13.32 -13.43
CA LEU A 500 7.82 -12.54 -12.84
C LEU A 500 8.61 -13.38 -11.84
N GLN A 501 9.93 -13.38 -11.99
CA GLN A 501 10.84 -14.10 -11.12
C GLN A 501 11.02 -13.38 -9.77
N ARG A 502 10.91 -14.17 -8.68
CA ARG A 502 10.87 -13.65 -7.30
C ARG A 502 11.97 -14.20 -6.41
N ASP A 503 13.07 -14.65 -7.00
CA ASP A 503 14.22 -15.13 -6.22
C ASP A 503 14.67 -14.04 -5.23
N ALA A 504 14.55 -14.35 -3.92
CA ALA A 504 14.83 -13.40 -2.86
C ALA A 504 16.31 -12.94 -2.85
N ARG A 505 17.24 -13.81 -3.26
CA ARG A 505 18.67 -13.49 -3.34
C ARG A 505 18.91 -12.48 -4.46
N LEU A 506 18.33 -12.68 -5.64
CA LEU A 506 18.40 -11.74 -6.76
C LEU A 506 17.72 -10.41 -6.42
N LEU A 507 16.55 -10.46 -5.80
CA LEU A 507 15.82 -9.26 -5.38
C LEU A 507 16.63 -8.39 -4.39
N ARG A 508 17.49 -9.00 -3.56
CA ARG A 508 18.31 -8.28 -2.57
C ARG A 508 19.75 -8.04 -3.01
N LYS A 509 20.16 -8.53 -4.18
CA LYS A 509 21.50 -8.32 -4.73
C LYS A 509 21.70 -6.86 -5.15
N TYR A 510 22.64 -6.17 -4.51
CA TYR A 510 23.07 -4.84 -4.96
C TYR A 510 24.19 -4.98 -5.99
N HIS A 511 24.10 -4.29 -7.13
CA HIS A 511 25.06 -4.41 -8.24
C HIS A 511 25.56 -3.05 -8.74
N TRP A 512 26.65 -3.03 -9.52
CA TRP A 512 27.33 -1.79 -9.93
C TRP A 512 26.43 -0.78 -10.67
N ARG A 513 25.45 -1.21 -11.48
CA ARG A 513 24.49 -0.28 -12.11
C ARG A 513 23.57 0.43 -11.10
N MET A 514 23.28 -0.20 -9.97
CA MET A 514 22.54 0.44 -8.86
C MET A 514 23.40 1.51 -8.22
N LEU A 515 24.69 1.23 -8.01
CA LEU A 515 25.67 2.22 -7.53
C LEU A 515 25.76 3.40 -8.49
N ALA A 516 25.91 3.15 -9.80
CA ALA A 516 25.92 4.21 -10.81
C ALA A 516 24.61 5.02 -10.79
N SER A 517 23.45 4.37 -10.66
CA SER A 517 22.16 5.05 -10.52
C SER A 517 22.07 5.89 -9.25
N ASP A 518 22.64 5.43 -8.13
CA ASP A 518 22.66 6.19 -6.87
C ASP A 518 23.62 7.38 -6.93
N ILE A 519 24.77 7.26 -7.62
CA ILE A 519 25.68 8.38 -7.89
C ILE A 519 25.00 9.42 -8.78
N LEU A 520 24.34 9.02 -9.86
CA LEU A 520 23.61 9.92 -10.74
C LEU A 520 22.45 10.62 -10.02
N TRP A 521 21.72 9.88 -9.18
CA TRP A 521 20.68 10.47 -8.33
C TRP A 521 21.26 11.51 -7.37
N ALA A 522 22.38 11.20 -6.71
CA ALA A 522 23.04 12.15 -5.82
C ALA A 522 23.48 13.40 -6.61
N TYR A 523 24.19 13.22 -7.72
CA TYR A 523 24.65 14.32 -8.57
C TYR A 523 23.49 15.20 -9.07
N GLY A 524 22.37 14.59 -9.49
CA GLY A 524 21.17 15.28 -9.94
C GLY A 524 20.62 16.26 -8.90
N LYS A 525 20.67 15.90 -7.62
CA LYS A 525 20.24 16.76 -6.50
C LYS A 525 21.15 17.95 -6.18
N TRP A 526 22.42 17.85 -6.55
CA TRP A 526 23.41 18.89 -6.28
C TRP A 526 23.45 19.91 -7.42
N LYS A 527 23.29 19.45 -8.67
CA LYS A 527 23.39 20.30 -9.86
C LYS A 527 22.09 21.05 -10.20
N ARG A 528 20.95 20.52 -9.76
CA ARG A 528 19.61 21.07 -9.99
C ARG A 528 19.01 21.49 -8.65
#